data_AF-A0A9P0XCV9-F1
#
_entry.id   AF-A0A9P0XCV9-F1
#
_cell.length_a   1.000
_cell.length_b   1.000
_cell.length_c   1.000
_cell.angle_alpha   90.00
_cell.angle_beta   90.00
_cell.angle_gamma   90.00
#
_symmetry.space_group_name_H-M   'P 1'
#
loop_
_entity.id
_entity.type
_entity.pdbx_description
1 polymer ?
#
loop_
_entity_poly.entity_id
_entity_poly.type
_entity_poly.pdbx_seq_one_letter_code
_entity_poly.pdbx_strand_id
1 'polypeptide(L)'
;MSDLHFWFIHTAHYLFYLQIIHTMYNVNLSEYNCVNTKHKYFYKMLFDKRKKFLLFGASLAILLYNDIKLFDQHFVAIFIAYFILKYEKLEKSTINYGVGMACSFYEGYLAQIIPSNGADFIGFEENIRNFENSQGGVVFPVKKLFIVITKSLYCPPDLKEFNKKDPSLPYMEACQSLGDVKKDQAGVKNRIYRNSAYKIHRAGTDPVYLAVECATPLHTLHKVLKNRTIYEELGSINSEEVVSDFCETLGTIIRKTPECRGKCELVYYDDEDPNQNLAEILLDRIETLRNLKL
;
A
#
# COMPACT_ATOMS: atom_id res chain seq x y z
N MET A 1 -17.18 6.52 -55.81
CA MET A 1 -16.89 7.17 -54.52
C MET A 1 -15.37 7.13 -54.37
N SER A 2 -14.67 8.27 -54.26
CA SER A 2 -13.20 8.25 -54.12
C SER A 2 -12.81 7.69 -52.75
N ASP A 3 -11.67 6.99 -52.66
CA ASP A 3 -11.18 6.41 -51.39
C ASP A 3 -11.12 7.47 -50.27
N LEU A 4 -10.77 8.72 -50.63
CA LEU A 4 -10.74 9.85 -49.71
C LEU A 4 -12.11 10.14 -49.07
N HIS A 5 -13.20 10.04 -49.83
CA HIS A 5 -14.54 10.30 -49.32
C HIS A 5 -15.01 9.20 -48.36
N PHE A 6 -14.66 7.94 -48.65
CA PHE A 6 -14.93 6.80 -47.78
C PHE A 6 -14.20 6.92 -46.42
N TRP A 7 -12.91 7.26 -46.45
CA TRP A 7 -12.10 7.48 -45.24
C TRP A 7 -12.60 8.67 -44.41
N PHE A 8 -13.00 9.76 -45.07
CA PHE A 8 -13.50 10.95 -44.41
C PHE A 8 -14.79 10.66 -43.63
N ILE A 9 -15.71 9.91 -44.25
CA ILE A 9 -16.95 9.47 -43.63
C ILE A 9 -16.70 8.57 -42.41
N HIS A 10 -15.84 7.56 -42.55
CA HIS A 10 -15.52 6.65 -41.42
C HIS A 10 -14.87 7.40 -40.26
N THR A 11 -13.99 8.35 -40.57
CA THR A 11 -13.36 9.20 -39.54
C THR A 11 -14.39 10.04 -38.80
N ALA A 12 -15.33 10.67 -39.52
CA ALA A 12 -16.43 11.41 -38.89
C ALA A 12 -17.31 10.51 -38.01
N HIS A 13 -17.55 9.28 -38.44
CA HIS A 13 -18.35 8.29 -37.71
C HIS A 13 -17.71 7.88 -36.38
N TYR A 14 -16.41 7.57 -36.37
CA TYR A 14 -15.70 7.23 -35.13
C TYR A 14 -15.48 8.44 -34.22
N LEU A 15 -15.26 9.64 -34.78
CA LEU A 15 -15.20 10.87 -33.98
C LEU A 15 -16.55 11.13 -33.28
N PHE A 16 -17.67 10.92 -33.98
CA PHE A 16 -18.99 10.99 -33.38
C PHE A 16 -19.16 10.00 -32.20
N TYR A 17 -18.72 8.75 -32.37
CA TYR A 17 -18.73 7.73 -31.30
C TYR A 17 -17.93 8.15 -30.08
N LEU A 18 -16.68 8.57 -30.26
CA LEU A 18 -15.81 8.97 -29.17
C LEU A 18 -16.39 10.17 -28.41
N GLN A 19 -17.01 11.13 -29.10
CA GLN A 19 -17.64 12.29 -28.45
C GLN A 19 -18.89 11.90 -27.64
N ILE A 20 -19.76 11.02 -28.16
CA ILE A 20 -20.93 10.53 -27.41
C ILE A 20 -20.49 9.77 -26.17
N ILE A 21 -19.60 8.79 -26.33
CA ILE A 21 -19.12 7.94 -25.24
C ILE A 21 -18.47 8.80 -24.15
N HIS A 22 -17.62 9.76 -24.54
CA HIS A 22 -16.98 10.67 -23.61
C HIS A 22 -17.98 11.59 -22.89
N THR A 23 -18.98 12.09 -23.60
CA THR A 23 -20.03 12.95 -23.01
C THR A 23 -20.88 12.15 -22.02
N MET A 24 -21.31 10.95 -22.38
CA MET A 24 -22.06 10.05 -21.49
C MET A 24 -21.26 9.71 -20.23
N TYR A 25 -19.97 9.38 -20.35
CA TYR A 25 -19.11 9.12 -19.21
C TYR A 25 -18.99 10.35 -18.29
N ASN A 26 -18.78 11.54 -18.84
CA ASN A 26 -18.64 12.76 -18.05
C ASN A 26 -19.95 13.21 -17.38
N VAL A 27 -21.10 12.99 -18.01
CA VAL A 27 -22.41 13.27 -17.39
C VAL A 27 -22.63 12.37 -16.17
N ASN A 28 -22.38 11.06 -16.31
CA ASN A 28 -22.45 10.10 -15.19
C ASN A 28 -21.46 10.47 -14.06
N LEU A 29 -20.21 10.83 -14.39
CA LEU A 29 -19.22 11.24 -13.39
C LEU A 29 -19.57 12.59 -12.74
N SER A 30 -20.21 13.50 -13.48
CA SER A 30 -20.68 14.78 -12.96
C SER A 30 -21.86 14.59 -12.03
N GLU A 31 -22.79 13.67 -12.30
CA GLU A 31 -23.88 13.33 -11.37
C GLU A 31 -23.33 12.72 -10.08
N TYR A 32 -22.34 11.82 -10.17
CA TYR A 32 -21.64 11.25 -9.01
C TYR A 32 -20.94 12.33 -8.16
N ASN A 33 -20.26 13.29 -8.79
CA ASN A 33 -19.52 14.35 -8.09
C ASN A 33 -20.39 15.54 -7.65
N CYS A 34 -21.52 15.80 -8.32
CA CYS A 34 -22.39 16.94 -8.00
C CYS A 34 -23.16 16.74 -6.69
N VAL A 35 -23.23 15.51 -6.19
CA VAL A 35 -23.69 15.21 -4.82
C VAL A 35 -22.68 15.69 -3.77
N ASN A 36 -21.41 15.92 -4.12
CA ASN A 36 -20.35 16.08 -3.11
C ASN A 36 -19.42 17.31 -3.25
N THR A 37 -19.64 18.27 -4.16
CA THR A 37 -18.80 19.48 -4.17
C THR A 37 -19.43 20.74 -4.76
N LYS A 38 -19.43 21.83 -3.97
CA LYS A 38 -19.90 23.16 -4.38
C LYS A 38 -18.90 23.88 -5.32
N HIS A 39 -19.36 24.07 -6.55
CA HIS A 39 -19.38 25.31 -7.35
C HIS A 39 -18.12 26.02 -7.92
N LYS A 40 -16.86 25.59 -7.73
CA LYS A 40 -15.71 26.41 -8.20
C LYS A 40 -15.04 26.08 -9.54
N TYR A 41 -15.47 25.04 -10.27
CA TYR A 41 -14.80 24.57 -11.50
C TYR A 41 -15.52 24.90 -12.84
N PHE A 42 -16.65 25.60 -12.79
CA PHE A 42 -17.58 25.71 -13.93
C PHE A 42 -17.02 26.46 -15.15
N TYR A 43 -16.28 27.55 -14.95
CA TYR A 43 -15.91 28.47 -16.04
C TYR A 43 -14.75 27.97 -16.91
N LYS A 44 -13.76 27.26 -16.35
CA LYS A 44 -12.62 26.72 -17.12
C LYS A 44 -13.03 25.52 -17.99
N MET A 45 -14.09 24.81 -17.60
CA MET A 45 -14.69 23.70 -18.35
C MET A 45 -15.46 24.16 -19.60
N LEU A 46 -15.98 25.39 -19.63
CA LEU A 46 -16.81 25.90 -20.74
C LEU A 46 -16.01 26.21 -22.02
N PHE A 47 -14.75 26.63 -21.91
CA PHE A 47 -13.95 27.03 -23.08
C PHE A 47 -13.41 25.83 -23.88
N ASP A 48 -13.01 24.74 -23.21
CA ASP A 48 -12.54 23.51 -23.86
C ASP A 48 -13.69 22.72 -24.51
N LYS A 49 -14.91 22.85 -23.97
CA LYS A 49 -16.12 22.22 -24.52
C LYS A 49 -16.52 22.77 -25.89
N ARG A 50 -16.24 24.05 -26.20
CA ARG A 50 -16.67 24.68 -27.48
C ARG A 50 -16.10 23.97 -28.72
N LYS A 51 -14.81 23.60 -28.72
CA LYS A 51 -14.19 22.88 -29.83
C LYS A 51 -14.77 21.48 -30.01
N LYS A 52 -15.05 20.79 -28.89
CA LYS A 52 -15.65 19.45 -28.90
C LYS A 52 -17.10 19.47 -29.40
N PHE A 53 -17.88 20.48 -29.02
CA PHE A 53 -19.23 20.69 -29.54
C PHE A 53 -19.24 21.01 -31.04
N LEU A 54 -18.30 21.84 -31.53
CA LEU A 54 -18.16 22.11 -32.96
C LEU A 54 -17.78 20.85 -33.74
N LEU A 55 -16.82 20.05 -33.23
CA LEU A 55 -16.41 18.79 -33.84
C LEU A 55 -17.56 17.77 -33.86
N PHE A 56 -18.33 17.70 -32.76
CA PHE A 56 -19.51 16.84 -32.66
C PHE A 56 -20.60 17.25 -33.65
N GLY A 57 -20.93 18.55 -33.72
CA GLY A 57 -21.91 19.07 -34.66
C GLY A 57 -21.51 18.86 -36.12
N ALA A 58 -20.23 19.08 -36.45
CA ALA A 58 -19.70 18.81 -37.79
C ALA A 58 -19.78 17.32 -38.15
N SER A 59 -19.40 16.43 -37.23
CA SER A 59 -19.46 14.98 -37.45
C SER A 59 -20.89 14.51 -37.64
N LEU A 60 -21.83 15.01 -36.83
CA LEU A 60 -23.26 14.70 -36.96
C LEU A 60 -23.84 15.19 -38.29
N ALA A 61 -23.52 16.42 -38.71
CA ALA A 61 -23.98 16.97 -39.97
C ALA A 61 -23.48 16.15 -41.18
N ILE A 62 -22.22 15.69 -41.15
CA ILE A 62 -21.65 14.81 -42.19
C ILE A 62 -22.41 13.48 -42.26
N LEU A 63 -22.69 12.85 -41.11
CA LEU A 63 -23.38 11.57 -41.07
C LEU A 63 -24.84 11.68 -41.56
N LEU A 64 -25.55 12.73 -41.15
CA LEU A 64 -26.92 13.00 -41.61
C LEU A 64 -26.99 13.33 -43.10
N TYR A 65 -26.03 14.08 -43.63
CA TYR A 65 -25.97 14.43 -45.05
C TYR A 65 -25.76 13.20 -45.96
N ASN A 66 -25.11 12.15 -45.44
CA ASN A 66 -24.81 10.93 -46.19
C ASN A 66 -25.76 9.75 -45.86
N ASP A 67 -26.87 10.00 -45.15
CA ASP A 67 -27.83 8.97 -44.71
C ASP A 67 -27.19 7.77 -43.98
N ILE A 68 -26.13 8.03 -43.22
CA ILE A 68 -25.40 6.98 -42.50
C ILE A 68 -26.06 6.71 -41.16
N LYS A 69 -26.26 5.42 -40.85
CA LYS A 69 -26.76 5.00 -39.55
C LYS A 69 -25.84 5.51 -38.45
N LEU A 70 -26.40 6.28 -37.52
CA LEU A 70 -25.64 6.82 -36.41
C LEU A 70 -25.08 5.69 -35.55
N PHE A 71 -25.86 4.69 -35.16
CA PHE A 71 -25.41 3.59 -34.28
C PHE A 71 -25.41 2.24 -34.99
N ASP A 72 -24.31 1.50 -34.85
CA ASP A 72 -24.14 0.15 -35.36
C ASP A 72 -23.41 -0.75 -34.34
N GLN A 73 -23.00 -1.95 -34.77
CA GLN A 73 -22.27 -2.89 -33.91
C GLN A 73 -20.89 -2.37 -33.48
N HIS A 74 -20.24 -1.53 -34.29
CA HIS A 74 -18.95 -0.92 -33.95
C HIS A 74 -19.09 0.08 -32.82
N PHE A 75 -20.20 0.83 -32.76
CA PHE A 75 -20.50 1.67 -31.60
C PHE A 75 -20.52 0.86 -30.31
N VAL A 76 -21.24 -0.26 -30.29
CA VAL A 76 -21.38 -1.11 -29.09
C VAL A 76 -20.01 -1.67 -28.67
N ALA A 77 -19.21 -2.15 -29.62
CA ALA A 77 -17.87 -2.68 -29.33
C ALA A 77 -16.94 -1.59 -28.76
N ILE A 78 -16.93 -0.39 -29.34
CA ILE A 78 -16.10 0.72 -28.86
C ILE A 78 -16.60 1.24 -27.51
N PHE A 79 -17.91 1.28 -27.30
CA PHE A 79 -18.52 1.62 -26.01
C PHE A 79 -18.06 0.66 -24.92
N ILE A 80 -18.19 -0.66 -25.14
CA ILE A 80 -17.74 -1.68 -24.18
C ILE A 80 -16.24 -1.57 -23.91
N ALA A 81 -15.41 -1.47 -24.96
CA ALA A 81 -13.96 -1.34 -24.81
C ALA A 81 -13.56 -0.08 -24.01
N TYR A 82 -14.21 1.05 -24.28
CA TYR A 82 -14.00 2.28 -23.53
C TYR A 82 -14.39 2.12 -22.06
N PHE A 83 -15.52 1.47 -21.77
CA PHE A 83 -15.96 1.20 -20.40
C PHE A 83 -15.00 0.29 -19.65
N ILE A 84 -14.51 -0.79 -20.26
CA ILE A 84 -13.50 -1.68 -19.65
C ILE A 84 -12.24 -0.89 -19.27
N LEU A 85 -11.69 -0.12 -20.22
CA LEU A 85 -10.47 0.68 -19.98
C LEU A 85 -10.68 1.76 -18.89
N LYS A 86 -11.89 2.31 -18.78
CA LYS A 86 -12.21 3.30 -17.76
C LYS A 86 -12.51 2.68 -16.40
N TYR A 87 -13.16 1.53 -16.38
CA TYR A 87 -13.47 0.79 -15.16
C TYR A 87 -12.18 0.36 -14.44
N GLU A 88 -11.24 -0.23 -15.18
CA GLU A 88 -9.91 -0.59 -14.66
C GLU A 88 -9.16 0.63 -14.08
N LYS A 89 -9.31 1.80 -14.72
CA LYS A 89 -8.70 3.04 -14.22
C LYS A 89 -9.38 3.59 -12.97
N LEU A 90 -10.69 3.39 -12.83
CA LEU A 90 -11.46 3.85 -11.67
C LEU A 90 -11.11 3.03 -10.43
N GLU A 91 -11.02 1.71 -10.58
CA GLU A 91 -10.59 0.74 -9.55
C GLU A 91 -9.17 1.03 -9.04
N LYS A 92 -8.25 1.42 -9.92
CA LYS A 92 -6.88 1.83 -9.54
C LYS A 92 -6.78 3.20 -8.85
N SER A 93 -7.84 4.01 -8.82
CA SER A 93 -7.78 5.40 -8.35
C SER A 93 -8.40 5.65 -6.97
N THR A 94 -9.02 4.65 -6.36
CA THR A 94 -9.56 4.76 -5.00
C THR A 94 -8.47 4.46 -3.98
N ILE A 95 -8.26 5.38 -3.03
CA ILE A 95 -7.44 5.11 -1.84
C ILE A 95 -8.14 3.98 -1.10
N ASN A 96 -7.57 2.78 -1.17
CA ASN A 96 -8.07 1.62 -0.44
C ASN A 96 -7.54 1.63 1.00
N TYR A 97 -8.16 0.82 1.85
CA TYR A 97 -7.87 0.80 3.28
C TYR A 97 -6.40 0.40 3.57
N GLY A 98 -5.83 -0.54 2.79
CA GLY A 98 -4.44 -0.97 2.90
C GLY A 98 -3.44 0.15 2.61
N VAL A 99 -3.67 0.94 1.56
CA VAL A 99 -2.88 2.14 1.22
C VAL A 99 -2.89 3.13 2.38
N GLY A 100 -4.07 3.42 2.92
CA GLY A 100 -4.22 4.34 4.07
C GLY A 100 -3.43 3.87 5.30
N MET A 101 -3.53 2.58 5.64
CA MET A 101 -2.79 1.97 6.75
C MET A 101 -1.27 2.05 6.54
N ALA A 102 -0.79 1.75 5.33
CA ALA A 102 0.64 1.82 5.01
C ALA A 102 1.19 3.24 5.14
N CYS A 103 0.48 4.23 4.59
CA CYS A 103 0.84 5.64 4.70
C CYS A 103 0.86 6.11 6.16
N SER A 104 -0.16 5.75 6.94
CA SER A 104 -0.25 6.12 8.37
C SER A 104 0.87 5.48 9.18
N PHE A 105 1.18 4.21 8.96
CA PHE A 105 2.27 3.50 9.64
C PHE A 105 3.64 4.08 9.29
N TYR A 106 3.84 4.45 8.03
CA TYR A 106 5.08 5.08 7.64
C TYR A 106 5.24 6.47 8.26
N GLU A 107 4.31 7.39 8.02
CA GLU A 107 4.44 8.79 8.45
C GLU A 107 4.35 8.94 9.98
N GLY A 108 3.43 8.21 10.60
CA GLY A 108 3.18 8.28 12.03
C GLY A 108 4.21 7.55 12.89
N TYR A 109 5.00 6.66 12.29
CA TYR A 109 5.90 5.78 13.03
C TYR A 109 7.26 5.55 12.36
N LEU A 110 7.35 4.88 11.19
CA LEU A 110 8.66 4.54 10.62
C LEU A 110 9.52 5.77 10.30
N ALA A 111 8.94 6.82 9.73
CA ALA A 111 9.62 8.09 9.49
C ALA A 111 10.12 8.76 10.79
N GLN A 112 9.54 8.40 11.94
CA GLN A 112 9.92 8.91 13.24
C GLN A 112 11.09 8.14 13.85
N ILE A 113 11.19 6.83 13.63
CA ILE A 113 12.19 5.99 14.31
C ILE A 113 13.39 5.59 13.45
N ILE A 114 13.22 5.49 12.13
CA ILE A 114 14.24 4.90 11.24
C ILE A 114 15.37 5.87 10.88
N PRO A 115 15.12 7.11 10.42
CA PRO A 115 16.18 8.04 10.04
C PRO A 115 17.05 8.47 11.23
N SER A 116 18.25 8.98 10.98
CA SER A 116 18.98 9.79 11.97
C SER A 116 19.07 11.20 11.40
N ASN A 117 18.95 12.22 12.25
CA ASN A 117 19.17 13.60 11.81
C ASN A 117 20.58 14.11 12.14
N GLY A 118 21.46 13.26 12.69
CA GLY A 118 22.87 13.57 12.99
C GLY A 118 23.11 14.65 14.05
N ALA A 119 22.07 15.24 14.63
CA ALA A 119 22.16 16.32 15.61
C ALA A 119 21.51 15.90 16.93
N ASP A 120 20.18 15.93 16.99
CA ASP A 120 19.41 15.68 18.22
C ASP A 120 18.80 14.28 18.27
N PHE A 121 18.87 13.52 17.16
CA PHE A 121 18.16 12.27 16.97
C PHE A 121 19.06 11.14 16.48
N ILE A 122 19.28 10.18 17.38
CA ILE A 122 19.92 8.90 17.12
C ILE A 122 18.92 8.01 16.38
N GLY A 123 19.27 7.59 15.17
CA GLY A 123 18.40 6.77 14.34
C GLY A 123 18.40 5.29 14.76
N PHE A 124 17.48 4.52 14.21
CA PHE A 124 17.29 3.11 14.57
C PHE A 124 18.56 2.24 14.55
N GLU A 125 19.37 2.33 13.49
CA GLU A 125 20.62 1.56 13.40
C GLU A 125 21.64 1.92 14.47
N GLU A 126 21.67 3.20 14.87
CA GLU A 126 22.58 3.67 15.90
C GLU A 126 22.09 3.25 17.29
N ASN A 127 20.76 3.20 17.51
CA ASN A 127 20.20 2.57 18.71
C ASN A 127 20.59 1.09 18.82
N ILE A 128 20.65 0.35 17.72
CA ILE A 128 21.17 -1.03 17.72
C ILE A 128 22.66 -1.04 18.10
N ARG A 129 23.49 -0.18 17.49
CA ARG A 129 24.93 -0.10 17.82
C ARG A 129 25.17 0.25 19.29
N ASN A 130 24.39 1.17 19.84
CA ASN A 130 24.47 1.55 21.24
C ASN A 130 24.06 0.39 22.15
N PHE A 131 23.04 -0.38 21.77
CA PHE A 131 22.66 -1.59 22.48
C PHE A 131 23.80 -2.62 22.49
N GLU A 132 24.40 -2.93 21.33
CA GLU A 132 25.55 -3.85 21.20
C GLU A 132 26.71 -3.42 22.12
N ASN A 133 27.06 -2.14 22.10
CA ASN A 133 28.13 -1.57 22.93
C ASN A 133 27.82 -1.65 24.43
N SER A 134 26.56 -1.42 24.83
CA SER A 134 26.16 -1.38 26.23
C SER A 134 26.08 -2.76 26.89
N GLN A 135 25.72 -3.79 26.13
CA GLN A 135 25.48 -5.14 26.66
C GLN A 135 26.75 -6.00 26.69
N GLY A 136 27.80 -5.63 25.95
CA GLY A 136 29.08 -6.34 25.92
C GLY A 136 28.99 -7.73 25.28
N GLY A 137 29.42 -7.86 24.02
CA GLY A 137 29.43 -9.15 23.31
C GLY A 137 28.14 -9.53 22.59
N VAL A 138 27.14 -8.63 22.55
CA VAL A 138 25.95 -8.78 21.71
C VAL A 138 26.22 -8.23 20.31
N VAL A 139 25.84 -8.99 19.28
CA VAL A 139 25.91 -8.56 17.87
C VAL A 139 24.62 -8.90 17.16
N PHE A 140 24.05 -7.93 16.45
CA PHE A 140 22.93 -8.06 15.53
C PHE A 140 23.50 -8.36 14.15
N PRO A 141 23.31 -9.59 13.60
CA PRO A 141 23.85 -9.92 12.28
C PRO A 141 23.27 -9.05 11.17
N VAL A 142 22.03 -8.57 11.36
CA VAL A 142 21.33 -7.66 10.46
C VAL A 142 20.76 -6.50 11.27
N LYS A 143 21.23 -5.28 11.00
CA LYS A 143 20.78 -4.03 11.62
C LYS A 143 19.58 -3.43 10.87
N LYS A 144 18.50 -4.21 10.74
CA LYS A 144 17.22 -3.78 10.13
C LYS A 144 16.07 -4.01 11.09
N LEU A 145 14.98 -3.27 10.94
CA LEU A 145 13.72 -3.55 11.60
C LEU A 145 12.95 -4.59 10.81
N PHE A 146 12.74 -5.77 11.40
CA PHE A 146 11.90 -6.81 10.83
C PHE A 146 10.44 -6.55 11.21
N ILE A 147 9.58 -6.39 10.21
CA ILE A 147 8.16 -6.11 10.37
C ILE A 147 7.39 -7.37 9.98
N VAL A 148 6.86 -8.07 10.98
CA VAL A 148 6.11 -9.32 10.80
C VAL A 148 4.68 -9.00 10.38
N ILE A 149 4.24 -9.65 9.30
CA ILE A 149 2.89 -9.61 8.75
C ILE A 149 2.31 -11.00 8.91
N THR A 150 1.32 -11.13 9.79
CA THR A 150 0.67 -12.41 10.10
C THR A 150 -0.52 -12.65 9.19
N LYS A 151 -0.77 -13.91 8.84
CA LYS A 151 -1.94 -14.30 8.03
C LYS A 151 -3.25 -13.97 8.72
N SER A 152 -3.36 -14.32 10.00
CA SER A 152 -4.58 -14.07 10.78
C SER A 152 -4.78 -12.58 11.12
N LEU A 153 -3.81 -11.72 10.78
CA LEU A 153 -3.69 -10.32 11.20
C LEU A 153 -3.47 -10.13 12.72
N TYR A 154 -3.50 -11.20 13.49
CA TYR A 154 -3.25 -11.15 14.92
C TYR A 154 -1.78 -10.87 15.20
N CYS A 155 -1.54 -9.98 16.17
CA CYS A 155 -0.21 -9.66 16.66
C CYS A 155 -0.27 -9.77 18.17
N PRO A 156 0.42 -10.75 18.79
CA PRO A 156 0.40 -10.92 20.23
C PRO A 156 1.15 -9.75 20.91
N PRO A 157 0.87 -9.49 22.20
CA PRO A 157 1.64 -8.54 23.00
C PRO A 157 3.14 -8.89 23.08
N ASP A 158 3.48 -10.18 23.04
CA ASP A 158 4.85 -10.68 23.05
C ASP A 158 5.02 -11.75 21.96
N LEU A 159 6.05 -11.61 21.11
CA LEU A 159 6.30 -12.55 20.01
C LEU A 159 6.62 -13.97 20.49
N LYS A 160 7.01 -14.14 21.77
CA LYS A 160 7.19 -15.49 22.35
C LYS A 160 5.91 -16.32 22.30
N GLU A 161 4.73 -15.68 22.22
CA GLU A 161 3.45 -16.39 22.12
C GLU A 161 3.31 -17.16 20.80
N PHE A 162 4.12 -16.84 19.78
CA PHE A 162 4.23 -17.63 18.55
C PHE A 162 5.21 -18.80 18.66
N ASN A 163 5.95 -18.94 19.76
CA ASN A 163 6.86 -20.07 19.93
C ASN A 163 6.10 -21.39 19.93
N LYS A 164 6.64 -22.36 19.20
CA LYS A 164 6.14 -23.73 19.24
C LYS A 164 6.51 -24.39 20.57
N LYS A 165 5.71 -25.37 20.98
CA LYS A 165 5.93 -26.12 22.23
C LYS A 165 7.08 -27.13 22.14
N ASP A 166 7.50 -27.48 20.92
CA ASP A 166 8.60 -28.40 20.69
C ASP A 166 9.93 -27.74 21.07
N PRO A 167 10.66 -28.25 22.09
CA PRO A 167 11.91 -27.65 22.56
C PRO A 167 13.08 -27.88 21.60
N SER A 168 12.94 -28.73 20.59
CA SER A 168 13.96 -28.92 19.55
C SER A 168 13.95 -27.79 18.50
N LEU A 169 12.83 -27.08 18.38
CA LEU A 169 12.68 -25.97 17.44
C LEU A 169 13.27 -24.68 18.01
N PRO A 170 13.77 -23.78 17.15
CA PRO A 170 14.16 -22.45 17.56
C PRO A 170 12.99 -21.67 18.18
N TYR A 171 13.30 -20.83 19.16
CA TYR A 171 12.31 -20.02 19.87
C TYR A 171 12.81 -18.61 20.15
N MET A 172 11.88 -17.66 20.25
CA MET A 172 12.13 -16.25 20.50
C MET A 172 11.97 -15.90 21.97
N GLU A 173 12.81 -14.99 22.44
CA GLU A 173 12.70 -14.39 23.76
C GLU A 173 12.92 -12.88 23.65
N ALA A 174 12.02 -12.09 24.23
CA ALA A 174 12.16 -10.64 24.29
C ALA A 174 13.39 -10.26 25.12
N CYS A 175 14.16 -9.30 24.61
CA CYS A 175 15.29 -8.69 25.33
C CYS A 175 14.87 -7.32 25.90
N GLN A 176 15.85 -6.58 26.41
CA GLN A 176 15.66 -5.18 26.73
C GLN A 176 15.34 -4.37 25.46
N SER A 177 14.61 -3.29 25.65
CA SER A 177 14.34 -2.30 24.61
C SER A 177 15.62 -1.77 23.97
N LEU A 178 15.55 -1.50 22.67
CA LEU A 178 16.45 -0.54 22.04
C LEU A 178 16.24 0.85 22.66
N GLY A 179 17.25 1.72 22.58
CA GLY A 179 17.19 3.07 23.14
C GLY A 179 15.95 3.84 22.71
N ASP A 180 15.40 4.65 23.63
CA ASP A 180 14.19 5.43 23.38
C ASP A 180 14.42 6.53 22.34
N VAL A 181 13.48 6.64 21.41
CA VAL A 181 13.38 7.76 20.47
C VAL A 181 12.38 8.78 21.03
N LYS A 182 12.83 10.01 21.31
CA LYS A 182 11.96 11.07 21.86
C LYS A 182 11.74 12.17 20.83
N LYS A 183 10.49 12.47 20.51
CA LYS A 183 10.11 13.53 19.55
C LYS A 183 8.85 14.26 19.99
N ASP A 184 8.78 15.55 19.68
CA ASP A 184 7.54 16.31 19.78
C ASP A 184 6.66 16.00 18.56
N GLN A 185 5.42 15.57 18.78
CA GLN A 185 4.54 15.13 17.69
C GLN A 185 3.08 15.48 17.94
N ALA A 186 2.45 16.17 16.99
CA ALA A 186 1.02 16.50 16.99
C ALA A 186 0.48 17.04 18.34
N GLY A 187 1.24 17.94 18.99
CA GLY A 187 0.88 18.53 20.28
C GLY A 187 1.31 17.73 21.52
N VAL A 188 1.88 16.53 21.34
CA VAL A 188 2.48 15.73 22.41
C VAL A 188 3.96 16.06 22.52
N LYS A 189 4.38 16.58 23.67
CA LYS A 189 5.80 16.84 23.98
C LYS A 189 6.51 15.57 24.43
N ASN A 190 7.76 15.38 24.00
CA ASN A 190 8.60 14.24 24.37
C ASN A 190 7.92 12.87 24.18
N ARG A 191 7.20 12.69 23.07
CA ARG A 191 6.60 11.40 22.73
C ARG A 191 7.71 10.35 22.59
N ILE A 192 7.57 9.25 23.32
CA ILE A 192 8.54 8.15 23.33
C ILE A 192 8.11 7.11 22.31
N TYR A 193 9.02 6.75 21.43
CA TYR A 193 8.95 5.61 20.53
C TYR A 193 9.99 4.58 20.97
N ARG A 194 9.58 3.31 20.95
CA ARG A 194 10.34 2.23 21.55
C ARG A 194 10.30 1.00 20.65
N ASN A 195 11.47 0.44 20.36
CA ASN A 195 11.61 -0.81 19.63
C ASN A 195 12.20 -1.87 20.56
N SER A 196 11.75 -3.11 20.42
CA SER A 196 12.26 -4.22 21.23
C SER A 196 13.30 -5.01 20.45
N ALA A 197 14.40 -5.35 21.12
CA ALA A 197 15.29 -6.41 20.66
C ALA A 197 14.71 -7.78 21.07
N TYR A 198 14.95 -8.78 20.25
CA TYR A 198 14.67 -10.18 20.55
C TYR A 198 15.95 -10.99 20.33
N LYS A 199 16.03 -12.12 21.02
CA LYS A 199 17.01 -13.17 20.74
C LYS A 199 16.29 -14.44 20.30
N ILE A 200 16.82 -15.08 19.29
CA ILE A 200 16.38 -16.38 18.81
C ILE A 200 17.37 -17.42 19.32
N HIS A 201 16.88 -18.38 20.08
CA HIS A 201 17.67 -19.50 20.58
C HIS A 201 17.55 -20.68 19.64
N ARG A 202 18.66 -21.38 19.42
CA ARG A 202 18.73 -22.66 18.69
C ARG A 202 19.58 -23.61 19.54
N ALA A 203 19.21 -24.89 19.55
CA ALA A 203 19.92 -25.89 20.34
C ALA A 203 21.41 -25.93 19.97
N GLY A 204 22.27 -25.79 20.98
CA GLY A 204 23.72 -25.92 20.83
C GLY A 204 24.44 -24.74 20.17
N THR A 205 23.78 -23.59 19.96
CA THR A 205 24.42 -22.39 19.39
C THR A 205 24.13 -21.15 20.21
N ASP A 206 24.97 -20.12 20.07
CA ASP A 206 24.71 -18.82 20.67
C ASP A 206 23.42 -18.19 20.10
N PRO A 207 22.68 -17.41 20.92
CA PRO A 207 21.46 -16.77 20.46
C PRO A 207 21.71 -15.73 19.37
N VAL A 208 20.81 -15.67 18.40
CA VAL A 208 20.85 -14.68 17.31
C VAL A 208 19.97 -13.48 17.68
N TYR A 209 20.56 -12.28 17.69
CA TYR A 209 19.86 -11.06 18.03
C TYR A 209 19.27 -10.37 16.80
N LEU A 210 18.04 -9.86 16.94
CA LEU A 210 17.38 -9.05 15.91
C LEU A 210 16.41 -8.05 16.54
N ALA A 211 16.05 -7.03 15.77
CA ALA A 211 15.00 -6.08 16.12
C ALA A 211 13.77 -6.39 15.28
N VAL A 212 12.67 -6.75 15.94
CA VAL A 212 11.49 -7.31 15.28
C VAL A 212 10.21 -6.93 16.01
N GLU A 213 9.17 -6.63 15.23
CA GLU A 213 7.83 -6.30 15.72
C GLU A 213 6.79 -6.64 14.65
N CYS A 214 5.53 -6.77 15.03
CA CYS A 214 4.47 -6.93 14.05
C CYS A 214 4.00 -5.59 13.46
N ALA A 215 3.41 -5.64 12.27
CA ALA A 215 2.69 -4.52 11.67
C ALA A 215 1.41 -4.20 12.46
N THR A 216 1.52 -3.28 13.42
CA THR A 216 0.40 -2.86 14.30
C THR A 216 -0.88 -2.37 13.59
N PRO A 217 -0.85 -1.77 12.37
CA PRO A 217 -2.07 -1.47 11.64
C PRO A 217 -2.88 -2.71 11.30
N LEU A 218 -2.24 -3.84 10.97
CA LEU A 218 -2.93 -5.09 10.65
C LEU A 218 -3.58 -5.68 11.89
N HIS A 219 -2.95 -5.56 13.07
CA HIS A 219 -3.60 -5.91 14.34
C HIS A 219 -4.82 -5.04 14.65
N THR A 220 -4.80 -3.79 14.23
CA THR A 220 -5.95 -2.90 14.37
C THR A 220 -7.10 -3.40 13.48
N LEU A 221 -6.80 -3.76 12.23
CA LEU A 221 -7.77 -4.40 11.34
C LEU A 221 -8.30 -5.71 11.92
N HIS A 222 -7.46 -6.57 12.51
CA HIS A 222 -7.90 -7.79 13.20
C HIS A 222 -9.01 -7.52 14.24
N LYS A 223 -8.80 -6.48 15.07
CA LYS A 223 -9.79 -6.07 16.08
C LYS A 223 -11.07 -5.54 15.45
N VAL A 224 -10.96 -4.74 14.39
CA VAL A 224 -12.11 -4.26 13.61
C VAL A 224 -12.92 -5.44 13.07
N LEU A 225 -12.26 -6.42 12.47
CA LEU A 225 -12.90 -7.61 11.88
C LEU A 225 -13.53 -8.55 12.92
N LYS A 226 -13.06 -8.52 14.17
CA LYS A 226 -13.72 -9.22 15.29
C LYS A 226 -14.94 -8.48 15.84
N ASN A 227 -14.98 -7.16 15.66
CA ASN A 227 -16.04 -6.28 16.17
C ASN A 227 -16.96 -5.78 15.04
N ARG A 228 -17.39 -6.67 14.13
CA ARG A 228 -18.13 -6.29 12.91
C ARG A 228 -19.45 -5.55 13.16
N THR A 229 -20.05 -5.74 14.34
CA THR A 229 -21.27 -5.04 14.75
C THR A 229 -21.05 -3.55 15.02
N ILE A 230 -19.82 -3.14 15.32
CA ILE A 230 -19.45 -1.72 15.53
C ILE A 230 -19.02 -1.08 14.21
N TYR A 231 -18.42 -1.86 13.32
CA TYR A 231 -17.81 -1.40 12.08
C TYR A 231 -18.47 -2.08 10.87
N GLU A 232 -19.79 -1.90 10.74
CA GLU A 232 -20.59 -2.58 9.71
C GLU A 232 -20.09 -2.26 8.30
N GLU A 233 -19.59 -1.04 8.06
CA GLU A 233 -19.05 -0.58 6.79
C GLU A 233 -17.77 -1.34 6.38
N LEU A 234 -17.08 -1.96 7.33
CA LEU A 234 -15.85 -2.73 7.11
C LEU A 234 -16.09 -4.24 7.23
N GLY A 235 -17.32 -4.68 7.47
CA GLY A 235 -17.65 -6.09 7.71
C GLY A 235 -17.47 -7.01 6.49
N SER A 236 -17.47 -6.45 5.28
CA SER A 236 -17.30 -7.16 4.00
C SER A 236 -15.91 -7.00 3.39
N ILE A 237 -14.97 -6.36 4.09
CA ILE A 237 -13.64 -6.09 3.54
C ILE A 237 -12.88 -7.40 3.29
N ASN A 238 -12.22 -7.48 2.13
CA ASN A 238 -11.31 -8.58 1.83
C ASN A 238 -9.97 -8.34 2.53
N SER A 239 -9.69 -9.07 3.60
CA SER A 239 -8.46 -8.90 4.38
C SER A 239 -7.20 -9.22 3.58
N GLU A 240 -7.24 -10.18 2.66
CA GLU A 240 -6.08 -10.56 1.85
C GLU A 240 -5.69 -9.44 0.89
N GLU A 241 -6.69 -8.84 0.23
CA GLU A 241 -6.49 -7.68 -0.66
C GLU A 241 -5.91 -6.49 0.13
N VAL A 242 -6.46 -6.19 1.30
CA VAL A 242 -5.98 -5.13 2.17
C VAL A 242 -4.53 -5.36 2.63
N VAL A 243 -4.16 -6.60 2.97
CA VAL A 243 -2.79 -6.95 3.34
C VAL A 243 -1.86 -6.80 2.14
N SER A 244 -2.28 -7.25 0.96
CA SER A 244 -1.52 -7.08 -0.28
C SER A 244 -1.23 -5.61 -0.57
N ASP A 245 -2.28 -4.78 -0.55
CA ASP A 245 -2.19 -3.33 -0.74
C ASP A 245 -1.28 -2.67 0.30
N PHE A 246 -1.42 -3.06 1.58
CA PHE A 246 -0.58 -2.58 2.66
C PHE A 246 0.89 -2.89 2.41
N CYS A 247 1.21 -4.14 2.08
CA CYS A 247 2.58 -4.59 1.85
C CYS A 247 3.20 -3.94 0.62
N GLU A 248 2.46 -3.87 -0.50
CA GLU A 248 2.94 -3.24 -1.73
C GLU A 248 3.20 -1.75 -1.53
N THR A 249 2.24 -1.06 -0.90
CA THR A 249 2.33 0.38 -0.63
C THR A 249 3.48 0.68 0.32
N LEU A 250 3.54 -0.01 1.47
CA LEU A 250 4.59 0.21 2.47
C LEU A 250 5.98 -0.13 1.90
N GLY A 251 6.11 -1.25 1.20
CA GLY A 251 7.36 -1.63 0.54
C GLY A 251 7.79 -0.60 -0.50
N THR A 252 6.84 -0.03 -1.25
CA THR A 252 7.11 1.04 -2.22
C THR A 252 7.57 2.32 -1.54
N ILE A 253 6.92 2.74 -0.46
CA ILE A 253 7.32 3.92 0.31
C ILE A 253 8.74 3.74 0.86
N ILE A 254 9.02 2.61 1.53
CA ILE A 254 10.34 2.30 2.11
C ILE A 254 11.42 2.32 1.02
N ARG A 255 11.17 1.73 -0.16
CA ARG A 255 12.14 1.76 -1.28
C ARG A 255 12.35 3.16 -1.84
N LYS A 256 11.30 3.99 -1.92
CA LYS A 256 11.39 5.33 -2.49
C LYS A 256 12.03 6.34 -1.55
N THR A 257 11.85 6.21 -0.24
CA THR A 257 12.46 7.11 0.75
C THR A 257 13.92 6.76 0.99
N PRO A 258 14.89 7.67 0.69
CA PRO A 258 16.31 7.41 0.90
C PRO A 258 16.67 7.04 2.34
N GLU A 259 16.06 7.71 3.32
CA GLU A 259 16.38 7.54 4.73
C GLU A 259 15.94 6.20 5.32
N CYS A 260 14.92 5.56 4.72
CA CYS A 260 14.37 4.27 5.16
C CYS A 260 14.78 3.10 4.25
N ARG A 261 15.30 3.39 3.04
CA ARG A 261 15.68 2.39 2.05
C ARG A 261 16.68 1.40 2.64
N GLY A 262 16.33 0.12 2.61
CA GLY A 262 17.20 -0.96 3.08
C GLY A 262 17.29 -1.11 4.60
N LYS A 263 16.52 -0.34 5.39
CA LYS A 263 16.55 -0.39 6.86
C LYS A 263 15.42 -1.18 7.49
N CYS A 264 14.38 -1.51 6.72
CA CYS A 264 13.28 -2.35 7.15
C CYS A 264 13.21 -3.61 6.27
N GLU A 265 12.68 -4.70 6.84
CA GLU A 265 12.42 -5.96 6.15
C GLU A 265 10.98 -6.39 6.44
N LEU A 266 10.16 -6.57 5.41
CA LEU A 266 8.80 -7.12 5.57
C LEU A 266 8.90 -8.66 5.57
N VAL A 267 8.32 -9.31 6.58
CA VAL A 267 8.34 -10.77 6.72
C VAL A 267 6.92 -11.28 6.88
N TYR A 268 6.46 -12.09 5.93
CA TYR A 268 5.19 -12.79 6.03
C TYR A 268 5.34 -14.04 6.91
N TYR A 269 4.34 -14.30 7.75
CA TYR A 269 4.26 -15.48 8.61
C TYR A 269 2.82 -16.02 8.62
N ASP A 270 2.65 -17.27 8.21
CA ASP A 270 1.37 -17.97 8.37
C ASP A 270 1.28 -18.51 9.79
N ASP A 271 0.70 -17.71 10.69
CA ASP A 271 0.54 -18.05 12.09
C ASP A 271 -0.55 -19.11 12.35
N GLU A 272 -1.27 -19.52 11.31
CA GLU A 272 -2.28 -20.58 11.35
C GLU A 272 -1.70 -21.92 10.88
N ASP A 273 -0.58 -21.92 10.15
CA ASP A 273 0.11 -23.14 9.73
C ASP A 273 0.87 -23.78 10.92
N PRO A 274 0.48 -24.98 11.37
CA PRO A 274 1.16 -25.66 12.48
C PRO A 274 2.63 -25.95 12.16
N ASN A 275 3.01 -26.10 10.89
CA ASN A 275 4.37 -26.45 10.47
C ASN A 275 5.30 -25.24 10.38
N GLN A 276 4.78 -24.01 10.31
CA GLN A 276 5.62 -22.81 10.25
C GLN A 276 6.05 -22.37 11.65
N ASN A 277 7.34 -22.12 11.83
CA ASN A 277 7.92 -21.53 13.04
C ASN A 277 8.47 -20.13 12.70
N LEU A 278 7.98 -19.10 13.39
CA LEU A 278 8.41 -17.72 13.14
C LEU A 278 9.91 -17.52 13.36
N ALA A 279 10.49 -18.15 14.38
CA ALA A 279 11.91 -18.03 14.68
C ALA A 279 12.77 -18.60 13.55
N GLU A 280 12.40 -19.74 12.97
CA GLU A 280 13.07 -20.31 11.79
C GLU A 280 12.97 -19.39 10.58
N ILE A 281 11.77 -18.89 10.27
CA ILE A 281 11.54 -17.95 9.15
C ILE A 281 12.43 -16.71 9.28
N LEU A 282 12.55 -16.16 10.50
CA LEU A 282 13.40 -15.00 10.77
C LEU A 282 14.89 -15.33 10.64
N LEU A 283 15.33 -16.50 11.11
CA LEU A 283 16.72 -16.95 10.94
C LEU A 283 17.08 -17.12 9.45
N ASP A 284 16.22 -17.77 8.68
CA ASP A 284 16.43 -17.96 7.23
C ASP A 284 16.48 -16.62 6.50
N ARG A 285 15.63 -15.67 6.90
CA ARG A 285 15.66 -14.31 6.35
C ARG A 285 16.94 -13.58 6.73
N ILE A 286 17.42 -13.69 7.96
CA ILE A 286 18.69 -13.11 8.41
C ILE A 286 19.84 -13.65 7.55
N GLU A 287 19.93 -14.97 7.37
CA GLU A 287 21.00 -15.58 6.58
C GLU A 287 20.95 -15.16 5.11
N THR A 288 19.75 -15.10 4.52
CA THR A 288 19.56 -14.55 3.15
C THR A 288 20.10 -13.12 3.04
N LEU A 289 19.76 -12.26 4.00
CA LEU A 289 20.19 -10.85 4.00
C LEU A 289 21.68 -10.66 4.27
N ARG A 290 22.32 -11.57 5.01
CA ARG A 290 23.78 -11.58 5.21
C ARG A 290 24.50 -11.96 3.93
N ASN A 291 24.02 -12.99 3.24
CA ASN A 291 24.63 -13.47 2.00
C ASN A 291 24.50 -12.47 0.84
N LEU A 292 23.44 -11.65 0.82
CA LEU A 292 23.28 -10.55 -0.16
C LEU A 292 24.26 -9.37 0.05
N LYS A 293 25.00 -9.33 1.17
CA LYS A 293 26.00 -8.29 1.47
C LYS A 293 27.44 -8.73 1.16
N LEU A 294 27.66 -9.99 0.77
CA LEU A 294 28.94 -10.54 0.31
C LEU A 294 28.99 -10.47 -1.22
#